data_AF-Q8LB81-F1
#
_entry.id   AF-Q8LB81-F1
#
_cell.length_a   1.000
_cell.length_b   1.000
_cell.length_c   1.000
_cell.angle_alpha   90.00
_cell.angle_beta   90.00
_cell.angle_gamma   90.00
#
_symmetry.space_group_name_H-M   'P 1'
#
loop_
_entity.id
_entity.type
_entity.pdbx_description
1 polymer ?
#
loop_
_entity_poly.entity_id
_entity_poly.type
_entity_poly.pdbx_seq_one_letter_code
_entity_poly.pdbx_strand_id
1 'polypeptide(L)'
;MTNSVAKLALLGFCILQVTSLLVPQANARAFLVFGDSLVDNGNNDFLATTARADNYPYGIDFPTHRPTGRFSNGLNIPDLISEHLGQESPMPYLSPMLKKDKLLRGANFASAGIGILNDTGIQFLNIIRITKQLEYFEQYKVRVSGLVGEEEMNRLVNGALVLITLGGNDFVNNYYLVPFSARSRQFSLPDYVVFVISEYRKVLRKMYDLGARRVLVTGTGPMGCVPAELAQRSRNGECATELQRAASLFNPQLIQMITDLNNEVGSSAFIAANTQQMHMDFISDPQAYGFVTSKVACCGQGPYNGIGLCTPLSNLCPNRDLFAFWDPFHPSEKASRIIAQQILNGSPEYMHPMNLSTILTVDSMT
;
A
#
# COMPACT_ATOMS: atom_id res chain seq x y z
N MET A 1 -49.73 44.97 -1.18
CA MET A 1 -49.24 43.79 -1.94
C MET A 1 -47.73 43.54 -1.81
N THR A 2 -46.93 44.46 -1.26
CA THR A 2 -45.46 44.35 -1.20
C THR A 2 -44.90 43.48 -0.05
N ASN A 3 -45.66 43.26 1.03
CA ASN A 3 -45.15 42.49 2.19
C ASN A 3 -45.21 40.95 2.05
N SER A 4 -45.92 40.42 1.05
CA SER A 4 -46.05 38.96 0.88
C SER A 4 -44.86 38.38 0.10
N VAL A 5 -44.33 39.12 -0.89
CA VAL A 5 -43.24 38.65 -1.75
C VAL A 5 -41.92 38.50 -0.99
N ALA A 6 -41.63 39.41 -0.05
CA ALA A 6 -40.41 39.36 0.76
C ALA A 6 -40.35 38.12 1.68
N LYS A 7 -41.49 37.68 2.21
CA LYS A 7 -41.55 36.48 3.08
C LYS A 7 -41.33 35.18 2.30
N LEU A 8 -41.83 35.11 1.06
CA LEU A 8 -41.62 33.97 0.17
C LEU A 8 -40.15 33.87 -0.27
N ALA A 9 -39.49 35.00 -0.56
CA ALA A 9 -38.07 35.02 -0.90
C ALA A 9 -37.18 34.57 0.27
N LEU A 10 -37.49 35.00 1.50
CA LEU A 10 -36.74 34.59 2.69
C LEU A 10 -36.92 33.09 3.00
N LEU A 11 -38.14 32.55 2.83
CA LEU A 11 -38.37 31.12 3.00
C LEU A 11 -37.64 30.29 1.95
N GLY A 12 -37.63 30.74 0.69
CA GLY A 12 -36.90 30.08 -0.39
C GLY A 12 -35.39 30.05 -0.13
N PHE A 13 -34.82 31.13 0.39
CA PHE A 13 -33.40 31.20 0.72
C PHE A 13 -33.03 30.31 1.93
N CYS A 14 -33.89 30.26 2.96
CA CYS A 14 -33.68 29.34 4.09
C CYS A 14 -33.81 27.87 3.66
N ILE A 15 -34.76 27.52 2.78
CA ILE A 15 -34.90 26.13 2.30
C ILE A 15 -33.68 25.74 1.47
N LEU A 16 -33.18 26.63 0.59
CA LEU A 16 -31.97 26.36 -0.20
C LEU A 16 -30.72 26.21 0.69
N GLN A 17 -30.59 26.97 1.78
CA GLN A 17 -29.48 26.80 2.73
C GLN A 17 -29.59 25.56 3.61
N VAL A 18 -30.81 25.15 3.99
CA VAL A 18 -31.00 23.91 4.77
C VAL A 18 -30.79 22.67 3.89
N THR A 19 -31.17 22.70 2.61
CA THR A 19 -30.90 21.56 1.69
C THR A 19 -29.42 21.39 1.36
N SER A 20 -28.60 22.44 1.47
CA SER A 20 -27.16 22.37 1.21
C SER A 20 -26.35 21.91 2.44
N LEU A 21 -26.97 21.81 3.62
CA LEU A 21 -26.35 21.27 4.83
C LEU A 21 -26.71 19.80 5.11
N LEU A 22 -27.55 19.19 4.28
CA LEU A 22 -28.00 17.80 4.42
C LEU A 22 -27.43 16.88 3.34
N VAL A 23 -26.32 17.23 2.69
CA VAL A 23 -25.46 16.18 2.14
C VAL A 23 -25.01 15.43 3.38
N PRO A 24 -25.48 14.19 3.64
CA PRO A 24 -24.88 13.40 4.69
C PRO A 24 -23.42 13.37 4.28
N GLN A 25 -22.55 13.97 5.09
CA GLN A 25 -21.13 13.77 4.94
C GLN A 25 -20.99 12.27 5.10
N ALA A 26 -21.05 11.53 3.99
CA ALA A 26 -21.04 10.08 3.98
C ALA A 26 -19.84 9.75 4.84
N ASN A 27 -20.08 9.18 6.03
CA ASN A 27 -19.05 9.04 7.04
C ASN A 27 -17.86 8.41 6.33
N ALA A 28 -16.79 9.19 6.19
CA ALA A 28 -15.74 8.87 5.23
C ALA A 28 -15.20 7.47 5.60
N ARG A 29 -15.19 6.56 4.63
CA ARG A 29 -14.87 5.15 4.87
C ARG A 29 -13.49 5.06 5.53
N ALA A 30 -13.43 4.49 6.72
CA ALA A 30 -12.16 4.29 7.41
C ALA A 30 -11.20 3.48 6.53
N PHE A 31 -9.93 3.88 6.49
CA PHE A 31 -8.91 3.23 5.69
C PHE A 31 -7.78 2.68 6.56
N LEU A 32 -7.61 1.36 6.56
CA LEU A 32 -6.64 0.64 7.37
C LEU A 32 -5.56 0.05 6.47
N VAL A 33 -4.30 0.41 6.71
CA VAL A 33 -3.20 0.05 5.81
C VAL A 33 -2.20 -0.82 6.55
N PHE A 34 -1.81 -1.94 5.95
CA PHE A 34 -0.85 -2.91 6.48
C PHE A 34 0.19 -3.21 5.43
N GLY A 35 1.37 -3.65 5.86
CA GLY A 35 2.39 -4.12 4.95
C GLY A 35 3.76 -3.51 5.14
N ASP A 36 4.49 -3.47 4.04
CA ASP A 36 5.86 -3.04 3.95
C ASP A 36 6.03 -1.56 3.50
N SER A 37 7.23 -1.23 3.01
CA SER A 37 7.65 0.12 2.63
C SER A 37 6.86 0.72 1.47
N LEU A 38 6.21 -0.09 0.62
CA LEU A 38 5.40 0.41 -0.49
C LEU A 38 4.18 1.20 -0.01
N VAL A 39 3.75 0.97 1.23
CA VAL A 39 2.60 1.65 1.84
C VAL A 39 2.91 2.28 3.20
N ASP A 40 4.13 2.16 3.72
CA ASP A 40 4.57 2.88 4.94
C ASP A 40 4.53 4.39 4.71
N ASN A 41 4.04 5.11 5.73
CA ASN A 41 3.92 6.56 5.71
C ASN A 41 4.47 7.22 6.97
N GLY A 42 5.44 6.57 7.62
CA GLY A 42 6.26 7.13 8.68
C GLY A 42 6.15 6.41 10.02
N ASN A 43 5.69 5.15 10.07
CA ASN A 43 5.79 4.40 11.33
C ASN A 43 7.26 4.15 11.70
N ASN A 44 8.12 3.90 10.71
CA ASN A 44 9.53 3.63 10.93
C ASN A 44 10.31 4.82 11.51
N ASP A 45 9.78 6.04 11.36
CA ASP A 45 10.38 7.26 11.92
C ASP A 45 10.39 7.24 13.46
N PHE A 46 9.48 6.46 14.06
CA PHE A 46 9.36 6.27 15.51
C PHE A 46 10.20 5.10 16.04
N LEU A 47 10.97 4.41 15.18
CA LEU A 47 11.67 3.17 15.53
C LEU A 47 13.17 3.30 15.28
N ALA A 48 14.02 2.75 16.16
CA ALA A 48 15.45 2.61 15.89
C ALA A 48 15.72 1.54 14.80
N THR A 49 15.61 1.93 13.53
CA THR A 49 15.78 1.09 12.34
C THR A 49 16.61 1.80 11.28
N THR A 50 17.23 1.02 10.39
CA THR A 50 17.91 1.52 9.19
C THR A 50 16.96 1.74 8.01
N ALA A 51 15.74 1.22 8.07
CA ALA A 51 14.73 1.37 7.01
C ALA A 51 13.85 2.59 7.29
N ARG A 52 14.36 3.80 7.04
CA ARG A 52 13.61 5.06 7.21
C ARG A 52 13.62 5.93 5.95
N ALA A 53 12.58 6.75 5.80
CA ALA A 53 12.42 7.72 4.72
C ALA A 53 12.07 9.14 5.25
N ASP A 54 12.56 9.46 6.45
CA ASP A 54 12.42 10.76 7.13
C ASP A 54 13.57 11.75 6.80
N ASN A 55 14.32 11.51 5.73
CA ASN A 55 15.46 12.32 5.31
C ASN A 55 15.36 12.78 3.85
N TYR A 56 15.98 13.91 3.51
CA TYR A 56 16.07 14.38 2.13
C TYR A 56 16.83 13.34 1.26
N PRO A 57 16.40 13.07 0.01
CA PRO A 57 15.33 13.73 -0.76
C PRO A 57 13.93 13.11 -0.72
N TYR A 58 13.61 12.21 0.23
CA TYR A 58 12.24 11.68 0.31
C TYR A 58 11.22 12.81 0.55
N GLY A 59 10.04 12.70 -0.07
CA GLY A 59 8.98 13.71 0.03
C GLY A 59 9.28 15.06 -0.65
N ILE A 60 10.30 15.14 -1.50
CA ILE A 60 10.65 16.38 -2.24
C ILE A 60 9.50 16.95 -3.09
N ASP A 61 8.65 16.09 -3.63
CA ASP A 61 7.47 16.42 -4.43
C ASP A 61 6.16 16.28 -3.63
N PHE A 62 6.24 15.84 -2.36
CA PHE A 62 5.07 15.86 -1.47
C PHE A 62 4.59 17.32 -1.30
N PRO A 63 3.29 17.60 -1.08
CA PRO A 63 2.80 18.98 -0.99
C PRO A 63 3.51 19.89 0.02
N THR A 64 4.15 19.33 1.05
CA THR A 64 4.92 20.09 2.04
C THR A 64 6.40 20.27 1.68
N HIS A 65 6.88 19.62 0.61
CA HIS A 65 8.27 19.54 0.17
C HIS A 65 9.24 19.09 1.28
N ARG A 66 8.77 18.21 2.17
CA ARG A 66 9.53 17.71 3.32
C ARG A 66 9.44 16.19 3.38
N PRO A 67 10.48 15.50 3.91
CA PRO A 67 10.40 14.09 4.21
C PRO A 67 9.22 13.77 5.12
N THR A 68 8.46 12.75 4.75
CA THR A 68 7.23 12.35 5.46
C THR A 68 7.28 10.93 6.02
N GLY A 69 8.41 10.24 5.88
CA GLY A 69 8.52 8.80 6.18
C GLY A 69 7.98 7.90 5.07
N ARG A 70 7.47 8.46 3.97
CA ARG A 70 7.10 7.71 2.76
C ARG A 70 8.33 7.42 1.91
N PHE A 71 8.46 6.18 1.45
CA PHE A 71 9.50 5.76 0.50
C PHE A 71 9.14 6.17 -0.95
N SER A 72 8.89 7.46 -1.15
CA SER A 72 8.47 8.06 -2.42
C SER A 72 9.04 9.47 -2.54
N ASN A 73 9.12 10.00 -3.76
CA ASN A 73 9.35 11.42 -3.97
C ASN A 73 8.18 12.27 -3.47
N GLY A 74 6.96 11.73 -3.46
CA GLY A 74 5.76 12.43 -3.02
C GLY A 74 4.75 11.47 -2.40
N LEU A 75 3.56 11.39 -2.98
CA LEU A 75 2.49 10.49 -2.57
C LEU A 75 2.85 9.02 -2.83
N ASN A 76 2.40 8.12 -1.97
CA ASN A 76 2.45 6.66 -2.17
C ASN A 76 1.04 6.08 -2.44
N ILE A 77 0.95 4.77 -2.63
CA ILE A 77 -0.31 4.10 -3.01
C ILE A 77 -1.49 4.42 -2.06
N PRO A 78 -1.33 4.34 -0.71
CA PRO A 78 -2.38 4.72 0.22
C PRO A 78 -2.86 6.16 0.08
N ASP A 79 -1.95 7.10 -0.17
CA ASP A 79 -2.33 8.50 -0.35
C ASP A 79 -3.18 8.67 -1.60
N LEU A 80 -2.80 8.02 -2.71
CA LEU A 80 -3.48 8.12 -3.99
C LEU A 80 -4.86 7.45 -3.95
N ILE A 81 -5.00 6.34 -3.21
CA ILE A 81 -6.32 5.75 -2.93
C ILE A 81 -7.16 6.70 -2.07
N SER A 82 -6.57 7.35 -1.07
CA SER A 82 -7.28 8.29 -0.19
C SER A 82 -7.74 9.55 -0.94
N GLU A 83 -6.92 10.06 -1.85
CA GLU A 83 -7.27 11.15 -2.78
C GLU A 83 -8.54 10.79 -3.57
N HIS A 84 -8.63 9.57 -4.10
CA HIS A 84 -9.82 9.10 -4.81
C HIS A 84 -11.05 8.93 -3.89
N LEU A 85 -10.83 8.50 -2.64
CA LEU A 85 -11.89 8.43 -1.64
C LEU A 85 -12.34 9.82 -1.14
N GLY A 86 -11.70 10.90 -1.59
CA GLY A 86 -12.02 12.27 -1.18
C GLY A 86 -11.65 12.55 0.29
N GLN A 87 -10.64 11.87 0.82
CA GLN A 87 -10.23 12.00 2.23
C GLN A 87 -8.71 12.11 2.39
N GLU A 88 -8.28 12.60 3.55
CA GLU A 88 -6.87 12.56 3.94
C GLU A 88 -6.40 11.11 4.14
N SER A 89 -5.16 10.83 3.76
CA SER A 89 -4.49 9.55 4.00
C SER A 89 -4.40 9.23 5.50
N PRO A 90 -4.62 7.97 5.93
CA PRO A 90 -4.57 7.61 7.34
C PRO A 90 -3.18 7.86 7.93
N MET A 91 -3.09 8.42 9.14
CA MET A 91 -1.78 8.68 9.78
C MET A 91 -1.08 7.37 10.19
N PRO A 92 0.26 7.36 10.32
CA PRO A 92 0.97 6.24 10.92
C PRO A 92 0.46 5.99 12.34
N TYR A 93 0.23 4.74 12.69
CA TYR A 93 -0.37 4.32 13.95
C TYR A 93 0.42 4.80 15.17
N LEU A 94 1.76 4.85 15.04
CA LEU A 94 2.66 5.34 16.08
C LEU A 94 2.66 6.87 16.23
N SER A 95 2.00 7.61 15.35
CA SER A 95 1.95 9.07 15.46
C SER A 95 1.19 9.51 16.72
N PRO A 96 1.76 10.40 17.55
CA PRO A 96 1.06 10.96 18.71
C PRO A 96 -0.13 11.84 18.31
N MET A 97 -0.22 12.23 17.02
CA MET A 97 -1.31 13.03 16.46
C MET A 97 -2.51 12.19 16.02
N LEU A 98 -2.39 10.86 15.93
CA LEU A 98 -3.51 9.97 15.59
C LEU A 98 -4.47 9.85 16.79
N LYS A 99 -5.39 10.82 16.92
CA LYS A 99 -6.36 10.93 18.02
C LYS A 99 -7.73 11.38 17.49
N LYS A 100 -8.79 11.07 18.24
CA LYS A 100 -10.17 11.53 17.97
C LYS A 100 -10.57 11.25 16.52
N ASP A 101 -11.03 12.26 15.79
CA ASP A 101 -11.51 12.16 14.41
C ASP A 101 -10.47 11.57 13.45
N LYS A 102 -9.17 11.81 13.69
CA LYS A 102 -8.11 11.21 12.87
C LYS A 102 -8.01 9.70 13.07
N LEU A 103 -8.30 9.21 14.28
CA LEU A 103 -8.36 7.77 14.56
C LEU A 103 -9.58 7.12 13.87
N LEU A 104 -10.72 7.82 13.83
CA LEU A 104 -11.95 7.32 13.20
C LEU A 104 -11.84 7.21 11.67
N ARG A 105 -10.94 7.96 11.03
CA ARG A 105 -10.62 7.84 9.59
C ARG A 105 -9.77 6.60 9.24
N GLY A 106 -9.25 5.90 10.24
CA GLY A 106 -8.37 4.75 10.06
C GLY A 106 -6.93 5.01 10.51
N ALA A 107 -6.04 4.08 10.16
CA ALA A 107 -4.65 4.10 10.59
C ALA A 107 -3.78 3.30 9.62
N ASN A 108 -2.54 3.74 9.46
CA ASN A 108 -1.52 3.00 8.74
C ASN A 108 -0.62 2.26 9.75
N PHE A 109 -0.59 0.93 9.67
CA PHE A 109 0.20 0.03 10.51
C PHE A 109 1.48 -0.46 9.82
N ALA A 110 1.66 -0.13 8.54
CA ALA A 110 2.75 -0.64 7.72
C ALA A 110 4.12 -0.17 8.23
N SER A 111 5.16 -0.94 7.89
CA SER A 111 6.52 -0.70 8.37
C SER A 111 7.52 -1.21 7.33
N ALA A 112 8.45 -0.36 6.91
CA ALA A 112 9.42 -0.74 5.90
C ALA A 112 10.27 -1.95 6.30
N GLY A 113 10.54 -2.80 5.29
CA GLY A 113 11.42 -3.97 5.41
C GLY A 113 10.75 -5.27 5.84
N ILE A 114 9.48 -5.25 6.28
CA ILE A 114 8.80 -6.47 6.70
C ILE A 114 8.38 -7.34 5.51
N GLY A 115 8.14 -8.62 5.78
CA GLY A 115 7.45 -9.53 4.86
C GLY A 115 6.31 -10.26 5.56
N ILE A 116 5.82 -11.31 4.92
CA ILE A 116 4.84 -12.25 5.46
C ILE A 116 5.44 -13.02 6.64
N LEU A 117 6.72 -13.41 6.53
CA LEU A 117 7.40 -14.17 7.56
C LEU A 117 8.01 -13.25 8.62
N ASN A 118 7.93 -13.67 9.89
CA ASN A 118 8.50 -12.92 11.01
C ASN A 118 10.02 -12.79 10.96
N ASP A 119 10.72 -13.69 10.28
CA ASP A 119 12.17 -13.63 10.08
C ASP A 119 12.60 -12.81 8.86
N THR A 120 11.64 -12.30 8.06
CA THR A 120 11.95 -11.38 6.97
C THR A 120 12.29 -10.00 7.52
N GLY A 121 13.34 -9.37 6.97
CA GLY A 121 13.74 -8.00 7.31
C GLY A 121 14.59 -7.86 8.58
N ILE A 122 15.15 -8.94 9.12
CA ILE A 122 16.00 -8.90 10.34
C ILE A 122 17.17 -7.90 10.22
N GLN A 123 17.73 -7.73 9.02
CA GLN A 123 18.80 -6.77 8.72
C GLN A 123 18.42 -5.31 8.98
N PHE A 124 17.12 -5.01 9.09
CA PHE A 124 16.61 -3.66 9.34
C PHE A 124 16.37 -3.36 10.82
N LEU A 125 16.86 -4.23 11.73
CA LEU A 125 16.76 -4.04 13.19
C LEU A 125 15.30 -4.01 13.69
N ASN A 126 14.83 -2.85 14.16
CA ASN A 126 13.52 -2.72 14.80
C ASN A 126 12.42 -2.28 13.81
N ILE A 127 11.66 -3.25 13.31
CA ILE A 127 10.54 -3.04 12.38
C ILE A 127 9.25 -3.67 12.91
N ILE A 128 8.08 -3.16 12.50
CA ILE A 128 6.76 -3.61 12.96
C ILE A 128 6.30 -4.79 12.10
N ARG A 129 6.76 -5.99 12.43
CA ARG A 129 6.40 -7.25 11.75
C ARG A 129 4.89 -7.44 11.64
N ILE A 130 4.43 -8.22 10.67
CA ILE A 130 3.00 -8.40 10.38
C ILE A 130 2.18 -8.84 11.60
N THR A 131 2.71 -9.72 12.45
CA THR A 131 2.05 -10.11 13.72
C THR A 131 1.84 -8.91 14.64
N LYS A 132 2.82 -8.02 14.73
CA LYS A 132 2.72 -6.78 15.52
C LYS A 132 1.79 -5.76 14.90
N GLN A 133 1.70 -5.69 13.56
CA GLN A 133 0.71 -4.84 12.89
C GLN A 133 -0.72 -5.30 13.22
N LEU A 134 -0.96 -6.62 13.27
CA LEU A 134 -2.25 -7.17 13.68
C LEU A 134 -2.55 -6.90 15.17
N GLU A 135 -1.56 -6.97 16.06
CA GLU A 135 -1.72 -6.54 17.46
C GLU A 135 -2.06 -5.04 17.54
N TYR A 136 -1.43 -4.19 16.74
CA TYR A 136 -1.78 -2.76 16.68
C TYR A 136 -3.17 -2.53 16.11
N PHE A 137 -3.66 -3.39 15.22
CA PHE A 137 -5.05 -3.35 14.78
C PHE A 137 -6.01 -3.71 15.90
N GLU A 138 -5.72 -4.72 16.71
CA GLU A 138 -6.51 -5.03 17.92
C GLU A 138 -6.54 -3.83 18.89
N GLN A 139 -5.39 -3.19 19.12
CA GLN A 139 -5.32 -1.97 19.95
C GLN A 139 -6.08 -0.79 19.33
N TYR A 140 -6.01 -0.63 18.01
CA TYR A 140 -6.80 0.36 17.28
C TYR A 140 -8.29 0.17 17.56
N LYS A 141 -8.80 -1.07 17.49
CA LYS A 141 -10.20 -1.38 17.82
C LYS A 141 -10.55 -0.96 19.25
N VAL A 142 -9.70 -1.26 20.23
CA VAL A 142 -9.91 -0.83 21.63
C VAL A 142 -9.98 0.69 21.74
N ARG A 143 -9.06 1.41 21.07
CA ARG A 143 -9.03 2.88 21.08
C ARG A 143 -10.26 3.50 20.42
N VAL A 144 -10.71 2.95 19.29
CA VAL A 144 -11.94 3.39 18.60
C VAL A 144 -13.16 3.10 19.46
N SER A 145 -13.26 1.90 20.02
CA SER A 145 -14.35 1.53 20.95
C SER A 145 -14.43 2.47 22.14
N GLY A 146 -13.29 2.97 22.66
CA GLY A 146 -13.26 3.97 23.72
C GLY A 146 -13.79 5.35 23.32
N LEU A 147 -13.87 5.66 22.02
CA LEU A 147 -14.41 6.93 21.51
C LEU A 147 -15.89 6.85 21.13
N VAL A 148 -16.29 5.75 20.49
CA VAL A 148 -17.61 5.64 19.85
C VAL A 148 -18.46 4.48 20.37
N GLY A 149 -17.93 3.66 21.28
CA GLY A 149 -18.59 2.44 21.76
C GLY A 149 -18.31 1.23 20.87
N GLU A 150 -18.60 0.04 21.39
CA GLU A 150 -18.25 -1.24 20.75
C GLU A 150 -19.04 -1.49 19.46
N GLU A 151 -20.34 -1.18 19.46
CA GLU A 151 -21.19 -1.39 18.28
C GLU A 151 -20.74 -0.52 17.10
N GLU A 152 -20.51 0.78 17.33
CA GLU A 152 -20.05 1.70 16.29
C GLU A 152 -18.62 1.37 15.84
N MET A 153 -17.75 0.93 16.76
CA MET A 153 -16.43 0.43 16.40
C MET A 153 -16.51 -0.77 15.45
N ASN A 154 -17.38 -1.75 15.74
CA ASN A 154 -17.56 -2.90 14.86
C ASN A 154 -18.15 -2.49 13.51
N ARG A 155 -19.08 -1.53 13.47
CA ARG A 155 -19.61 -0.95 12.23
C ARG A 155 -18.52 -0.29 11.40
N LEU A 156 -17.69 0.55 12.02
CA LEU A 156 -16.57 1.23 11.39
C LEU A 156 -15.56 0.23 10.81
N VAL A 157 -15.17 -0.79 11.59
CA VAL A 157 -14.17 -1.79 11.16
C VAL A 157 -14.71 -2.67 10.04
N ASN A 158 -15.96 -3.13 10.13
CA ASN A 158 -16.58 -3.94 9.10
C ASN A 158 -16.80 -3.16 7.79
N GLY A 159 -17.04 -1.85 7.89
CA GLY A 159 -17.19 -0.95 6.74
C GLY A 159 -15.87 -0.38 6.19
N ALA A 160 -14.74 -0.62 6.88
CA ALA A 160 -13.45 -0.07 6.50
C ALA A 160 -12.91 -0.69 5.20
N LEU A 161 -12.24 0.14 4.40
CA LEU A 161 -11.32 -0.37 3.38
C LEU A 161 -10.03 -0.80 4.07
N VAL A 162 -9.49 -1.94 3.68
CA VAL A 162 -8.19 -2.43 4.13
C VAL A 162 -7.28 -2.62 2.92
N LEU A 163 -6.03 -2.18 3.03
CA LEU A 163 -4.98 -2.45 2.05
C LEU A 163 -3.84 -3.22 2.74
N ILE A 164 -3.36 -4.29 2.12
CA ILE A 164 -2.18 -5.03 2.56
C ILE A 164 -1.18 -5.27 1.42
N THR A 165 0.09 -4.97 1.68
CA THR A 165 1.22 -5.24 0.76
C THR A 165 2.33 -6.02 1.46
N LEU A 166 2.59 -7.22 0.96
CA LEU A 166 3.61 -8.13 1.50
C LEU A 166 4.11 -9.07 0.40
N GLY A 167 5.16 -9.83 0.70
CA GLY A 167 5.67 -10.91 -0.15
C GLY A 167 6.97 -10.55 -0.85
N GLY A 168 7.15 -9.31 -1.31
CA GLY A 168 8.36 -8.91 -2.03
C GLY A 168 9.63 -9.09 -1.21
N ASN A 169 9.58 -8.65 0.05
CA ASN A 169 10.69 -8.76 0.99
C ASN A 169 10.99 -10.21 1.40
N ASP A 170 10.03 -11.13 1.37
CA ASP A 170 10.28 -12.54 1.68
C ASP A 170 11.22 -13.19 0.65
N PHE A 171 11.27 -12.65 -0.58
CA PHE A 171 12.24 -13.08 -1.58
C PHE A 171 13.48 -12.20 -1.59
N VAL A 172 13.34 -10.88 -1.77
CA VAL A 172 14.49 -9.95 -1.90
C VAL A 172 15.30 -9.88 -0.61
N ASN A 173 14.61 -9.73 0.52
CA ASN A 173 15.18 -9.42 1.82
C ASN A 173 15.20 -10.63 2.78
N ASN A 174 14.96 -11.83 2.28
CA ASN A 174 15.10 -13.08 3.03
C ASN A 174 15.67 -14.21 2.14
N TYR A 175 14.85 -14.82 1.26
CA TYR A 175 15.28 -16.00 0.48
C TYR A 175 16.52 -15.75 -0.40
N TYR A 176 16.61 -14.61 -1.08
CA TYR A 176 17.71 -14.24 -1.99
C TYR A 176 18.64 -13.15 -1.44
N LEU A 177 18.50 -12.77 -0.16
CA LEU A 177 19.28 -11.68 0.46
C LEU A 177 20.79 -11.91 0.37
N VAL A 178 21.23 -13.15 0.63
CA VAL A 178 22.62 -13.59 0.50
C VAL A 178 22.66 -14.93 -0.23
N PRO A 179 23.78 -15.27 -0.90
CA PRO A 179 24.00 -16.63 -1.36
C PRO A 179 23.83 -17.62 -0.21
N PHE A 180 23.00 -18.65 -0.41
CA PHE A 180 22.72 -19.68 0.60
C PHE A 180 22.15 -19.15 1.93
N SER A 181 21.21 -18.21 1.85
CA SER A 181 20.38 -17.79 2.98
C SER A 181 19.80 -18.98 3.76
N ALA A 182 19.46 -18.78 5.04
CA ALA A 182 18.87 -19.84 5.86
C ALA A 182 17.62 -20.47 5.18
N ARG A 183 16.76 -19.64 4.57
CA ARG A 183 15.56 -20.10 3.86
C ARG A 183 15.86 -20.86 2.57
N SER A 184 16.80 -20.39 1.74
CA SER A 184 17.18 -21.10 0.51
C SER A 184 17.90 -22.43 0.74
N ARG A 185 18.50 -22.62 1.92
CA ARG A 185 19.07 -23.91 2.35
C ARG A 185 18.02 -24.86 2.93
N GLN A 186 16.93 -24.32 3.47
CA GLN A 186 15.86 -25.10 4.10
C GLN A 186 14.84 -25.59 3.07
N PHE A 187 14.54 -24.76 2.06
CA PHE A 187 13.49 -25.03 1.08
C PHE A 187 14.02 -24.85 -0.34
N SER A 188 13.54 -25.70 -1.25
CA SER A 188 13.55 -25.35 -2.67
C SER A 188 12.59 -24.17 -2.91
N LEU A 189 12.78 -23.41 -4.00
CA LEU A 189 11.92 -22.25 -4.26
C LEU A 189 10.42 -22.62 -4.34
N PRO A 190 10.00 -23.68 -5.06
CA PRO A 190 8.59 -24.08 -5.05
C PRO A 190 8.03 -24.38 -3.65
N ASP A 191 8.77 -25.11 -2.81
CA ASP A 191 8.33 -25.45 -1.44
C ASP A 191 8.29 -24.21 -0.54
N TYR A 192 9.24 -23.30 -0.74
CA TYR A 192 9.27 -22.02 -0.03
C TYR A 192 8.05 -21.17 -0.36
N VAL A 193 7.65 -21.10 -1.63
CA VAL A 193 6.45 -20.35 -2.05
C VAL A 193 5.20 -20.93 -1.40
N VAL A 194 5.04 -22.26 -1.38
CA VAL A 194 3.92 -22.91 -0.69
C VAL A 194 3.90 -22.55 0.80
N PHE A 195 5.06 -22.57 1.45
CA PHE A 195 5.19 -22.17 2.86
C PHE A 195 4.78 -20.71 3.07
N VAL A 196 5.30 -19.77 2.29
CA VAL A 196 4.97 -18.34 2.40
C VAL A 196 3.46 -18.08 2.16
N ILE A 197 2.85 -18.73 1.16
CA ILE A 197 1.41 -18.63 0.91
C ILE A 197 0.59 -19.15 2.09
N SER A 198 1.02 -20.24 2.72
CA SER A 198 0.36 -20.81 3.89
C SER A 198 0.38 -19.86 5.10
N GLU A 199 1.49 -19.13 5.31
CA GLU A 199 1.58 -18.12 6.36
C GLU A 199 0.76 -16.88 6.01
N TYR A 200 0.74 -16.46 4.74
CA TYR A 200 -0.08 -15.32 4.32
C TYR A 200 -1.58 -15.60 4.50
N ARG A 201 -2.03 -16.84 4.23
CA ARG A 201 -3.41 -17.26 4.51
C ARG A 201 -3.78 -17.03 5.98
N LYS A 202 -2.88 -17.34 6.92
CA LYS A 202 -3.12 -17.12 8.37
C LYS A 202 -3.27 -15.63 8.70
N VAL A 203 -2.44 -14.77 8.11
CA VAL A 203 -2.53 -13.31 8.26
C VAL A 203 -3.88 -12.80 7.78
N LEU A 204 -4.28 -13.16 6.55
CA LEU A 204 -5.55 -12.74 5.97
C LEU A 204 -6.74 -13.27 6.78
N ARG A 205 -6.70 -14.53 7.20
CA ARG A 205 -7.74 -15.10 8.05
C ARG A 205 -7.88 -14.35 9.37
N LYS A 206 -6.76 -14.05 10.04
CA LYS A 206 -6.78 -13.25 11.28
C LYS A 206 -7.36 -11.85 11.06
N MET A 207 -7.07 -11.19 9.93
CA MET A 207 -7.71 -9.90 9.59
C MET A 207 -9.24 -10.03 9.47
N TYR A 208 -9.72 -11.08 8.81
CA TYR A 208 -11.15 -11.34 8.69
C TYR A 208 -11.79 -11.61 10.06
N ASP A 209 -11.17 -12.44 10.90
CA ASP A 209 -11.64 -12.72 12.25
C ASP A 209 -11.68 -11.43 13.12
N LEU A 210 -10.81 -10.46 12.84
CA LEU A 210 -10.80 -9.14 13.48
C LEU A 210 -11.83 -8.15 12.91
N GLY A 211 -12.56 -8.50 11.85
CA GLY A 211 -13.66 -7.71 11.30
C GLY A 211 -13.40 -7.11 9.92
N ALA A 212 -12.23 -7.30 9.32
CA ALA A 212 -11.99 -6.79 7.97
C ALA A 212 -12.93 -7.49 6.95
N ARG A 213 -13.59 -6.72 6.08
CA ARG A 213 -14.52 -7.24 5.06
C ARG A 213 -14.24 -6.78 3.64
N ARG A 214 -13.35 -5.80 3.45
CA ARG A 214 -12.92 -5.29 2.13
C ARG A 214 -11.40 -5.13 2.16
N VAL A 215 -10.68 -6.19 1.82
CA VAL A 215 -9.22 -6.25 1.89
C VAL A 215 -8.62 -6.32 0.50
N LEU A 216 -8.00 -5.24 0.07
CA LEU A 216 -7.14 -5.21 -1.11
C LEU A 216 -5.81 -5.88 -0.77
N VAL A 217 -5.55 -7.03 -1.39
CA VAL A 217 -4.34 -7.82 -1.19
C VAL A 217 -3.47 -7.69 -2.43
N THR A 218 -2.35 -6.99 -2.32
CA THR A 218 -1.42 -6.86 -3.44
C THR A 218 -0.55 -8.11 -3.59
N GLY A 219 -0.31 -8.50 -4.84
CA GLY A 219 0.77 -9.42 -5.16
C GLY A 219 2.15 -8.76 -5.06
N THR A 220 3.18 -9.49 -5.42
CA THR A 220 4.51 -8.89 -5.61
C THR A 220 4.60 -8.19 -6.95
N GLY A 221 5.41 -7.12 -7.02
CA GLY A 221 5.86 -6.59 -8.29
C GLY A 221 6.92 -7.49 -8.96
N PRO A 222 7.43 -7.08 -10.14
CA PRO A 222 8.58 -7.69 -10.81
C PRO A 222 9.86 -7.44 -10.03
N MET A 223 10.06 -8.20 -8.95
CA MET A 223 11.17 -8.02 -8.02
C MET A 223 12.52 -8.01 -8.72
N GLY A 224 12.70 -8.83 -9.77
CA GLY A 224 13.96 -8.89 -10.51
C GLY A 224 14.24 -7.67 -11.39
N CYS A 225 13.24 -6.80 -11.61
CA CYS A 225 13.36 -5.63 -12.48
C CYS A 225 13.62 -4.33 -11.71
N VAL A 226 13.58 -4.34 -10.37
CA VAL A 226 13.83 -3.11 -9.60
C VAL A 226 15.32 -2.72 -9.70
N PRO A 227 15.66 -1.41 -9.67
CA PRO A 227 17.03 -0.97 -9.92
C PRO A 227 18.09 -1.59 -8.99
N ALA A 228 17.73 -1.90 -7.73
CA ALA A 228 18.63 -2.61 -6.82
C ALA A 228 19.05 -4.00 -7.31
N GLU A 229 18.10 -4.74 -7.88
CA GLU A 229 18.34 -6.09 -8.37
C GLU A 229 19.05 -6.07 -9.73
N LEU A 230 18.78 -5.03 -10.54
CA LEU A 230 19.56 -4.77 -11.75
C LEU A 230 21.02 -4.47 -11.38
N ALA A 231 21.28 -3.59 -10.41
CA ALA A 231 22.63 -3.24 -9.99
C ALA A 231 23.46 -4.45 -9.51
N GLN A 232 22.81 -5.44 -8.90
CA GLN A 232 23.47 -6.61 -8.33
C GLN A 232 23.57 -7.80 -9.28
N ARG A 233 22.57 -7.99 -10.15
CA ARG A 233 22.36 -9.26 -10.87
C ARG A 233 22.33 -9.13 -12.38
N SER A 234 22.15 -7.93 -12.89
CA SER A 234 22.00 -7.67 -14.33
C SER A 234 23.34 -7.33 -14.99
N ARG A 235 23.53 -7.81 -16.22
CA ARG A 235 24.67 -7.44 -17.07
C ARG A 235 24.33 -6.29 -18.03
N ASN A 236 23.10 -6.23 -18.53
CA ASN A 236 22.66 -5.30 -19.58
C ASN A 236 21.23 -4.74 -19.36
N GLY A 237 20.84 -4.61 -18.10
CA GLY A 237 19.55 -4.08 -17.66
C GLY A 237 18.40 -5.08 -17.82
N GLU A 238 18.69 -6.38 -17.92
CA GLU A 238 17.75 -7.49 -17.88
C GLU A 238 17.31 -7.82 -16.44
N CYS A 239 16.04 -8.16 -16.25
CA CYS A 239 15.54 -8.50 -14.93
C CYS A 239 16.16 -9.81 -14.41
N ALA A 240 16.41 -9.88 -13.10
CA ALA A 240 16.95 -11.07 -12.47
C ALA A 240 15.99 -12.28 -12.57
N THR A 241 16.38 -13.30 -13.33
CA THR A 241 15.55 -14.47 -13.66
C THR A 241 14.97 -15.18 -12.45
N GLU A 242 15.77 -15.40 -11.40
CA GLU A 242 15.31 -16.15 -10.21
C GLU A 242 14.25 -15.39 -9.41
N LEU A 243 14.33 -14.05 -9.34
CA LEU A 243 13.32 -13.23 -8.67
C LEU A 243 12.04 -13.12 -9.49
N GLN A 244 12.15 -13.03 -10.82
CA GLN A 244 10.98 -13.12 -11.70
C GLN A 244 10.30 -14.49 -11.59
N ARG A 245 11.10 -15.57 -11.49
CA ARG A 245 10.59 -16.92 -11.25
C ARG A 245 9.85 -17.01 -9.91
N ALA A 246 10.40 -16.45 -8.83
CA ALA A 246 9.73 -16.42 -7.54
C ALA A 246 8.36 -15.72 -7.62
N ALA A 247 8.29 -14.55 -8.25
CA ALA A 247 7.02 -13.85 -8.48
C ALA A 247 6.03 -14.69 -9.32
N SER A 248 6.51 -15.36 -10.38
CA SER A 248 5.68 -16.22 -11.24
C SER A 248 5.10 -17.45 -10.54
N LEU A 249 5.77 -17.94 -9.49
CA LEU A 249 5.26 -19.04 -8.66
C LEU A 249 4.32 -18.53 -7.56
N PHE A 250 4.63 -17.37 -6.97
CA PHE A 250 3.91 -16.81 -5.83
C PHE A 250 2.57 -16.18 -6.22
N ASN A 251 2.55 -15.27 -7.21
CA ASN A 251 1.37 -14.47 -7.51
C ASN A 251 0.14 -15.30 -7.93
N PRO A 252 0.25 -16.35 -8.78
CA PRO A 252 -0.89 -17.22 -9.08
C PRO A 252 -1.41 -17.97 -7.85
N GLN A 253 -0.53 -18.43 -6.97
CA GLN A 253 -0.92 -19.11 -5.73
C GLN A 253 -1.58 -18.16 -4.73
N LEU A 254 -1.17 -16.89 -4.70
CA LEU A 254 -1.83 -15.86 -3.91
C LEU A 254 -3.28 -15.66 -4.38
N ILE A 255 -3.51 -15.53 -5.69
CA ILE A 255 -4.86 -15.38 -6.26
C ILE A 255 -5.72 -16.61 -5.95
N GLN A 256 -5.16 -17.81 -6.09
CA GLN A 256 -5.88 -19.04 -5.74
C GLN A 256 -6.22 -19.09 -4.25
N MET A 257 -5.26 -18.79 -3.36
CA MET A 257 -5.47 -18.78 -1.92
C MET A 257 -6.55 -17.77 -1.51
N ILE A 258 -6.57 -16.58 -2.13
CA ILE A 258 -7.61 -15.56 -1.95
C ILE A 258 -8.98 -16.08 -2.39
N THR A 259 -9.05 -16.76 -3.55
CA THR A 259 -10.27 -17.37 -4.06
C THR A 259 -10.80 -18.43 -3.07
N ASP A 260 -9.93 -19.31 -2.59
CA ASP A 260 -10.28 -20.35 -1.63
C ASP A 260 -10.73 -19.75 -0.28
N LEU A 261 -10.09 -18.66 0.16
CA LEU A 261 -10.47 -17.97 1.38
C LEU A 261 -11.83 -17.28 1.26
N ASN A 262 -12.11 -16.63 0.12
CA ASN A 262 -13.42 -16.06 -0.18
C ASN A 262 -14.52 -17.12 -0.23
N ASN A 263 -14.25 -18.29 -0.84
CA ASN A 263 -15.17 -19.42 -0.85
C ASN A 263 -15.44 -19.94 0.57
N GLU A 264 -14.41 -20.03 1.41
CA GLU A 264 -14.55 -20.46 2.81
C GLU A 264 -15.40 -19.48 3.65
N VAL A 265 -15.17 -18.17 3.50
CA VAL A 265 -15.92 -17.15 4.26
C VAL A 265 -17.26 -16.77 3.64
N GLY A 266 -17.58 -17.28 2.44
CA GLY A 266 -18.86 -17.07 1.76
C GLY A 266 -19.08 -15.64 1.25
N SER A 267 -18.01 -14.86 1.06
CA SER A 267 -18.09 -13.49 0.53
C SER A 267 -16.79 -13.08 -0.16
N SER A 268 -16.85 -12.10 -1.08
CA SER A 268 -15.67 -11.50 -1.71
C SER A 268 -14.96 -10.51 -0.76
N ALA A 269 -14.54 -10.99 0.40
CA ALA A 269 -13.92 -10.17 1.43
C ALA A 269 -12.50 -9.72 1.04
N PHE A 270 -11.80 -10.56 0.28
CA PHE A 270 -10.44 -10.34 -0.19
C PHE A 270 -10.43 -10.13 -1.71
N ILE A 271 -9.67 -9.13 -2.15
CA ILE A 271 -9.58 -8.72 -3.54
C ILE A 271 -8.10 -8.66 -3.91
N ALA A 272 -7.69 -9.50 -4.84
CA ALA A 272 -6.32 -9.54 -5.32
C ALA A 272 -6.05 -8.37 -6.28
N ALA A 273 -4.96 -7.67 -6.05
CA ALA A 273 -4.40 -6.68 -6.97
C ALA A 273 -3.14 -7.24 -7.62
N ASN A 274 -3.17 -7.40 -8.95
CA ASN A 274 -2.08 -7.92 -9.76
C ASN A 274 -1.02 -6.83 -10.02
N THR A 275 -0.35 -6.43 -8.95
CA THR A 275 0.73 -5.44 -8.97
C THR A 275 1.89 -5.87 -9.87
N GLN A 276 2.11 -7.18 -10.06
CA GLN A 276 3.06 -7.71 -11.03
C GLN A 276 2.80 -7.18 -12.43
N GLN A 277 1.56 -7.29 -12.91
CA GLN A 277 1.18 -6.81 -14.24
C GLN A 277 1.21 -5.27 -14.29
N MET A 278 0.64 -4.59 -13.28
CA MET A 278 0.60 -3.12 -13.21
C MET A 278 2.01 -2.49 -13.33
N HIS A 279 3.02 -3.11 -12.72
CA HIS A 279 4.41 -2.67 -12.86
C HIS A 279 5.02 -3.06 -14.20
N MET A 280 4.75 -4.29 -14.68
CA MET A 280 5.33 -4.77 -15.95
C MET A 280 4.86 -3.96 -17.15
N ASP A 281 3.65 -3.40 -17.11
CA ASP A 281 3.13 -2.52 -18.16
C ASP A 281 4.10 -1.36 -18.44
N PHE A 282 4.42 -0.56 -17.41
CA PHE A 282 5.34 0.57 -17.58
C PHE A 282 6.82 0.17 -17.55
N ILE A 283 7.16 -1.03 -17.07
CA ILE A 283 8.56 -1.51 -17.17
C ILE A 283 8.89 -1.97 -18.59
N SER A 284 7.97 -2.66 -19.24
CA SER A 284 8.16 -3.22 -20.58
C SER A 284 8.05 -2.17 -21.69
N ASP A 285 7.18 -1.17 -21.51
CA ASP A 285 7.05 -0.02 -22.42
C ASP A 285 7.03 1.31 -21.65
N PRO A 286 8.16 1.76 -21.07
CA PRO A 286 8.20 2.99 -20.27
C PRO A 286 7.77 4.24 -21.07
N GLN A 287 8.02 4.26 -22.38
CA GLN A 287 7.72 5.43 -23.22
C GLN A 287 6.22 5.62 -23.41
N ALA A 288 5.42 4.54 -23.49
CA ALA A 288 3.96 4.63 -23.51
C ALA A 288 3.39 5.31 -22.26
N TYR A 289 4.11 5.28 -21.13
CA TYR A 289 3.74 5.93 -19.87
C TYR A 289 4.50 7.25 -19.63
N GLY A 290 5.24 7.73 -20.64
CA GLY A 290 6.02 8.97 -20.58
C GLY A 290 7.21 8.90 -19.61
N PHE A 291 7.75 7.71 -19.37
CA PHE A 291 9.01 7.54 -18.65
C PHE A 291 10.17 7.44 -19.64
N VAL A 292 11.28 8.13 -19.36
CA VAL A 292 12.51 8.01 -20.16
C VAL A 292 13.21 6.68 -19.93
N THR A 293 12.97 6.06 -18.77
CA THR A 293 13.51 4.74 -18.42
C THR A 293 12.68 4.09 -17.31
N SER A 294 12.64 2.76 -17.34
CA SER A 294 12.17 1.89 -16.26
C SER A 294 13.30 1.17 -15.53
N LYS A 295 14.57 1.40 -15.90
CA LYS A 295 15.71 0.63 -15.38
C LYS A 295 16.55 1.38 -14.35
N VAL A 296 16.57 2.70 -14.42
CA VAL A 296 17.40 3.55 -13.56
C VAL A 296 16.48 4.25 -12.56
N ALA A 297 16.81 4.22 -11.27
CA ALA A 297 16.09 4.99 -10.27
C ALA A 297 16.38 6.49 -10.42
N CYS A 298 15.40 7.34 -10.15
CA CYS A 298 15.63 8.78 -10.12
C CYS A 298 16.66 9.16 -9.05
N CYS A 299 16.56 8.54 -7.88
CA CYS A 299 17.42 8.78 -6.75
C CYS A 299 18.18 7.51 -6.34
N GLY A 300 19.49 7.63 -6.12
CA GLY A 300 20.31 6.52 -5.66
C GLY A 300 21.76 6.64 -6.10
N GLN A 301 22.51 5.54 -6.04
CA GLN A 301 23.94 5.51 -6.32
C GLN A 301 24.33 4.25 -7.11
N GLY A 302 25.50 4.29 -7.74
CA GLY A 302 26.08 3.15 -8.45
C GLY A 302 25.31 2.78 -9.73
N PRO A 303 25.52 1.55 -10.25
CA PRO A 303 24.82 1.06 -11.44
C PRO A 303 23.32 1.19 -11.27
N TYR A 304 22.64 1.72 -12.29
CA TYR A 304 21.18 1.93 -12.31
C TYR A 304 20.63 2.81 -11.17
N ASN A 305 21.47 3.54 -10.44
CA ASN A 305 21.12 4.16 -9.16
C ASN A 305 20.53 3.14 -8.16
N GLY A 306 20.96 1.89 -8.22
CA GLY A 306 20.39 0.77 -7.46
C GLY A 306 21.06 0.49 -6.11
N ILE A 307 22.02 1.30 -5.65
CA ILE A 307 22.78 1.02 -4.42
C ILE A 307 22.32 1.93 -3.27
N GLY A 308 21.84 1.31 -2.20
CA GLY A 308 21.54 1.96 -0.91
C GLY A 308 20.28 2.85 -0.94
N LEU A 309 19.80 3.25 0.23
CA LEU A 309 18.70 4.21 0.32
C LEU A 309 19.12 5.59 -0.18
N CYS A 310 18.13 6.38 -0.59
CA CYS A 310 18.32 7.78 -0.92
C CYS A 310 18.84 8.59 0.28
N THR A 311 19.87 9.37 0.03
CA THR A 311 20.51 10.28 0.99
C THR A 311 20.81 11.62 0.31
N PRO A 312 21.18 12.68 1.06
CA PRO A 312 21.61 13.94 0.47
C PRO A 312 22.84 13.84 -0.45
N LEU A 313 23.58 12.73 -0.40
CA LEU A 313 24.75 12.47 -1.25
C LEU A 313 24.42 11.62 -2.48
N SER A 314 23.17 11.17 -2.63
CA SER A 314 22.74 10.35 -3.76
C SER A 314 22.64 11.19 -5.04
N ASN A 315 22.78 10.54 -6.19
CA ASN A 315 22.34 11.15 -7.44
C ASN A 315 20.83 11.40 -7.35
N LEU A 316 20.36 12.51 -7.90
CA LEU A 316 18.95 12.85 -7.98
C LEU A 316 18.63 13.36 -9.38
N CYS A 317 17.67 12.73 -10.04
CA CYS A 317 17.23 13.15 -11.36
C CYS A 317 16.54 14.54 -11.29
N PRO A 318 16.68 15.39 -12.33
CA PRO A 318 16.12 16.74 -12.31
C PRO A 318 14.59 16.74 -12.33
N ASN A 319 13.97 15.78 -13.02
CA ASN A 319 12.52 15.64 -13.11
C ASN A 319 12.11 14.19 -12.78
N ARG A 320 11.42 14.02 -11.64
CA ARG A 320 10.99 12.72 -11.10
C ARG A 320 9.90 12.06 -11.95
N ASP A 321 9.07 12.84 -12.63
CA ASP A 321 7.98 12.35 -13.48
C ASP A 321 8.44 11.62 -14.75
N LEU A 322 9.74 11.68 -15.04
CA LEU A 322 10.35 10.96 -16.16
C LEU A 322 10.84 9.56 -15.77
N PHE A 323 10.80 9.18 -14.49
CA PHE A 323 11.36 7.91 -14.00
C PHE A 323 10.26 7.05 -13.38
N ALA A 324 10.23 5.76 -13.76
CA ALA A 324 9.29 4.81 -13.17
C ALA A 324 9.62 4.49 -11.69
N PHE A 325 10.92 4.47 -11.36
CA PHE A 325 11.42 4.22 -10.00
C PHE A 325 11.90 5.50 -9.35
N TRP A 326 11.45 5.73 -8.12
CA TRP A 326 11.94 6.81 -7.27
C TRP A 326 13.34 6.48 -6.75
N ASP A 327 13.46 5.34 -6.08
CA ASP A 327 14.70 4.86 -5.46
C ASP A 327 14.99 3.41 -5.95
N PRO A 328 15.98 2.70 -5.40
CA PRO A 328 16.31 1.36 -5.87
C PRO A 328 15.20 0.30 -5.79
N PHE A 329 14.13 0.54 -5.04
CA PHE A 329 13.07 -0.44 -4.75
C PHE A 329 11.66 0.09 -5.02
N HIS A 330 11.43 1.39 -4.85
CA HIS A 330 10.09 1.97 -4.81
C HIS A 330 9.76 2.74 -6.09
N PRO A 331 8.49 2.68 -6.56
CA PRO A 331 8.03 3.46 -7.69
C PRO A 331 8.04 4.96 -7.39
N SER A 332 8.12 5.79 -8.43
CA SER A 332 7.82 7.23 -8.30
C SER A 332 6.35 7.47 -7.98
N GLU A 333 6.00 8.67 -7.53
CA GLU A 333 4.59 9.05 -7.36
C GLU A 333 3.81 8.84 -8.67
N LYS A 334 4.38 9.21 -9.83
CA LYS A 334 3.72 9.01 -11.12
C LYS A 334 3.45 7.54 -11.41
N ALA A 335 4.41 6.65 -11.17
CA ALA A 335 4.21 5.21 -11.31
C ALA A 335 3.19 4.67 -10.29
N SER A 336 3.26 5.14 -9.05
CA SER A 336 2.27 4.81 -8.00
C SER A 336 0.85 5.25 -8.39
N ARG A 337 0.71 6.38 -9.09
CA ARG A 337 -0.58 6.88 -9.60
C ARG A 337 -1.16 5.98 -10.69
N ILE A 338 -0.32 5.44 -11.58
CA ILE A 338 -0.73 4.43 -12.57
C ILE A 338 -1.22 3.16 -11.86
N ILE A 339 -0.49 2.68 -10.85
CA ILE A 339 -0.88 1.51 -10.06
C ILE A 339 -2.21 1.76 -9.33
N ALA A 340 -2.36 2.90 -8.66
CA ALA A 340 -3.59 3.26 -7.97
C ALA A 340 -4.78 3.36 -8.94
N GLN A 341 -4.59 3.88 -10.14
CA GLN A 341 -5.63 3.91 -11.18
C GLN A 341 -6.08 2.49 -11.59
N GLN A 342 -5.15 1.54 -11.70
CA GLN A 342 -5.50 0.14 -11.97
C GLN A 342 -6.20 -0.53 -10.78
N ILE A 343 -5.84 -0.19 -9.53
CA ILE A 343 -6.59 -0.66 -8.35
C ILE A 343 -8.03 -0.16 -8.37
N LEU A 344 -8.23 1.10 -8.79
CA LEU A 344 -9.53 1.74 -8.86
C LEU A 344 -10.42 1.18 -9.97
N ASN A 345 -9.91 1.16 -11.20
CA ASN A 345 -10.70 0.96 -12.41
C ASN A 345 -10.18 -0.17 -13.32
N GLY A 346 -9.17 -0.92 -12.88
CA GLY A 346 -8.57 -1.98 -13.67
C GLY A 346 -9.56 -3.07 -14.04
N SER A 347 -9.30 -3.71 -15.18
CA SER A 347 -10.05 -4.87 -15.64
C SER A 347 -9.80 -6.09 -14.73
N PRO A 348 -10.51 -7.22 -14.94
CA PRO A 348 -10.24 -8.48 -14.23
C PRO A 348 -8.80 -9.02 -14.35
N GLU A 349 -8.01 -8.52 -15.30
CA GLU A 349 -6.58 -8.82 -15.43
C GLU A 349 -5.75 -8.20 -14.28
N TYR A 350 -6.17 -7.02 -13.82
CA TYR A 350 -5.47 -6.24 -12.80
C TYR A 350 -6.08 -6.43 -11.41
N MET A 351 -7.39 -6.63 -11.32
CA MET A 351 -8.13 -6.68 -10.07
C MET A 351 -9.10 -7.88 -10.05
N HIS A 352 -9.01 -8.71 -9.02
CA HIS A 352 -9.81 -9.94 -8.94
C HIS A 352 -10.48 -10.11 -7.57
N PRO A 353 -11.80 -10.33 -7.48
CA PRO A 353 -12.75 -10.53 -8.58
C PRO A 353 -13.28 -9.22 -9.20
N MET A 354 -13.00 -8.07 -8.60
CA MET A 354 -13.50 -6.76 -9.04
C MET A 354 -12.55 -5.64 -8.59
N ASN A 355 -12.62 -4.48 -9.25
CA ASN A 355 -11.83 -3.31 -8.90
C ASN A 355 -12.46 -2.48 -7.76
N LEU A 356 -11.70 -1.56 -7.17
CA LEU A 356 -12.13 -0.80 -6.00
C LEU A 356 -13.37 0.08 -6.29
N SER A 357 -13.50 0.67 -7.48
CA SER A 357 -14.69 1.46 -7.80
C SER A 357 -15.97 0.62 -7.87
N THR A 358 -15.87 -0.64 -8.33
CA THR A 358 -16.98 -1.60 -8.27
C THR A 358 -17.33 -1.96 -6.82
N ILE A 359 -16.33 -2.17 -5.96
CA ILE A 359 -16.54 -2.44 -4.52
C ILE A 359 -17.32 -1.29 -3.87
N LEU A 360 -16.86 -0.05 -4.07
CA LEU A 360 -17.49 1.13 -3.49
C LEU A 360 -18.94 1.28 -3.95
N THR A 361 -19.23 0.93 -5.20
CA THR A 361 -20.59 0.94 -5.74
C THR A 361 -21.47 -0.15 -5.10
N VAL A 362 -20.99 -1.40 -5.03
CA VAL A 362 -21.72 -2.52 -4.42
C VAL A 362 -22.04 -2.23 -2.95
N ASP A 363 -21.07 -1.72 -2.20
CA ASP A 363 -21.24 -1.43 -0.78
C ASP A 363 -22.20 -0.26 -0.52
N SER A 364 -22.39 0.65 -1.49
CA SER A 364 -23.37 1.74 -1.37
C SER A 364 -24.82 1.29 -1.58
N MET A 365 -25.02 0.08 -2.11
CA MET A 365 -26.34 -0.52 -2.36
C MET A 365 -26.83 -1.41 -1.22
N THR A 366 -25.94 -1.79 -0.31
CA THR A 366 -26.22 -2.62 0.89
C THR A 366 -26.30 -1.76 2.13
#